data_AF-A0A926QAH8-F1
#
_entry.id   AF-A0A926QAH8-F1
#
_cell.length_a   1.000
_cell.length_b   1.000
_cell.length_c   1.000
_cell.angle_alpha   90.00
_cell.angle_beta   90.00
_cell.angle_gamma   90.00
#
_symmetry.space_group_name_H-M   'P 1'
#
loop_
_entity.id
_entity.type
_entity.pdbx_description
1 polymer ?
#
loop_
_entity_poly.entity_id
_entity_poly.type
_entity_poly.pdbx_seq_one_letter_code
_entity_poly.pdbx_strand_id
1 'polypeptide(L)'
;MESHFGDPRDPASVLDALSADRGRIGERVTAETWWAAPAQGLGAALIVGAPAAGLFWAWLPVALSVGVFVSVELLFRKRSGFGISRPAGPRGLWLLVALFVIIFFSFVISLGLALFGLTGWVVATAAVSGAATALIVVAYDRAYAVEVRRAG
;
A
#
# COMPACT_ATOMS: atom_id res chain seq x y z
N MET A 1 15.80 -52.77 -14.47
CA MET A 1 14.98 -51.83 -15.25
C MET A 1 14.88 -50.55 -14.44
N GLU A 2 15.88 -49.68 -14.59
CA GLU A 2 15.98 -48.41 -13.88
C GLU A 2 15.43 -47.32 -14.80
N SER A 3 14.38 -46.64 -14.36
CA SER A 3 13.79 -45.50 -15.06
C SER A 3 14.71 -44.29 -14.90
N HIS A 4 15.38 -43.90 -15.99
CA HIS A 4 16.15 -42.68 -16.11
C HIS A 4 15.21 -41.46 -16.07
N PHE A 5 14.88 -40.97 -14.87
CA PHE A 5 14.24 -39.65 -14.70
C PHE A 5 15.32 -38.57 -14.85
N GLY A 6 15.55 -38.15 -16.08
CA GLY A 6 16.42 -37.02 -16.39
C GLY A 6 15.80 -36.21 -17.51
N ASP A 7 14.77 -35.42 -17.18
CA ASP A 7 14.37 -34.28 -18.00
C ASP A 7 15.38 -33.16 -17.70
N PRO A 8 16.38 -32.90 -18.56
CA PRO A 8 17.30 -31.80 -18.34
C PRO A 8 16.56 -30.55 -18.79
N ARG A 9 15.71 -30.02 -17.92
CA ARG A 9 15.12 -28.71 -18.17
C ARG A 9 16.25 -27.73 -18.32
N ASP A 10 16.36 -27.17 -19.52
CA ASP A 10 17.34 -26.14 -19.84
C ASP A 10 17.24 -25.06 -18.75
N PRO A 11 18.31 -24.78 -17.97
CA PRO A 11 18.26 -23.78 -16.92
C PRO A 11 17.79 -22.41 -17.44
N ALA A 12 18.01 -22.10 -18.72
CA ALA A 12 17.44 -20.91 -19.36
C ALA A 12 15.90 -20.95 -19.41
N SER A 13 15.30 -22.10 -19.75
CA SER A 13 13.84 -22.26 -19.79
C SER A 13 13.17 -22.12 -18.41
N VAL A 14 13.87 -22.49 -17.33
CA VAL A 14 13.39 -22.31 -15.94
C VAL A 14 13.44 -20.83 -15.55
N LEU A 15 14.50 -20.12 -15.93
CA LEU A 15 14.63 -18.68 -15.69
C LEU A 15 13.61 -17.86 -16.49
N ASP A 16 13.32 -18.26 -17.72
CA ASP A 16 12.28 -17.63 -18.54
C ASP A 16 10.88 -17.84 -17.94
N ALA A 17 10.57 -19.05 -17.47
CA ALA A 17 9.30 -19.34 -16.79
C ALA A 17 9.14 -18.52 -15.49
N LEU A 18 10.22 -18.36 -14.71
CA LEU A 18 10.23 -17.51 -13.51
C LEU A 18 10.05 -16.03 -13.85
N SER A 19 10.68 -15.55 -14.92
CA SER A 19 10.57 -14.17 -15.38
C SER A 19 9.14 -13.86 -15.87
N ALA A 20 8.51 -14.80 -16.58
CA ALA A 20 7.12 -14.69 -17.02
C ALA A 20 6.14 -14.66 -15.84
N ASP A 21 6.31 -15.52 -14.83
CA ASP A 21 5.43 -15.52 -13.65
C ASP A 21 5.58 -14.23 -12.82
N ARG A 22 6.81 -13.72 -12.65
CA ARG A 22 7.09 -12.41 -12.04
C ARG A 22 6.41 -11.26 -12.79
N GLY A 23 6.44 -11.29 -14.12
CA GLY A 23 5.74 -10.32 -14.97
C GLY A 23 4.22 -10.31 -14.70
N ARG A 24 3.62 -11.50 -14.62
CA ARG A 24 2.20 -11.70 -14.34
C ARG A 24 1.80 -11.26 -12.93
N ILE A 25 2.67 -11.46 -11.94
CA ILE A 25 2.49 -10.96 -10.57
C ILE A 25 2.44 -9.43 -10.57
N GLY A 26 3.41 -8.77 -11.21
CA GLY A 26 3.45 -7.30 -11.27
C GLY A 26 2.22 -6.68 -11.96
N GLU A 27 1.69 -7.34 -12.99
CA GLU A 27 0.45 -6.90 -13.67
C GLU A 27 -0.79 -7.06 -12.79
N ARG A 28 -0.91 -8.17 -12.04
CA ARG A 28 -2.02 -8.37 -11.09
C ARG A 28 -2.01 -7.34 -9.97
N VAL A 29 -0.85 -7.04 -9.40
CA VAL A 29 -0.70 -6.00 -8.37
C VAL A 29 -1.17 -4.65 -8.92
N THR A 30 -0.68 -4.26 -10.10
CA THR A 30 -1.08 -3.00 -10.76
C THR A 30 -2.58 -2.94 -11.10
N ALA A 31 -3.17 -4.09 -11.43
CA ALA A 31 -4.61 -4.21 -11.72
C ALA A 31 -5.49 -4.10 -10.47
N GLU A 32 -4.94 -4.24 -9.26
CA GLU A 32 -5.68 -4.04 -8.01
C GLU A 32 -5.47 -2.63 -7.42
N THR A 33 -4.40 -1.93 -7.84
CA THR A 33 -4.08 -0.57 -7.39
C THR A 33 -5.24 0.43 -7.54
N TRP A 34 -6.04 0.32 -8.61
CA TRP A 34 -7.10 1.30 -8.90
C TRP A 34 -8.18 1.40 -7.81
N TRP A 35 -8.44 0.32 -7.07
CA TRP A 35 -9.40 0.31 -5.96
C TRP A 35 -8.68 0.36 -4.60
N ALA A 36 -7.51 -0.26 -4.49
CA ALA A 36 -6.76 -0.33 -3.24
C ALA A 36 -6.18 1.04 -2.85
N ALA A 37 -5.60 1.78 -3.81
CA ALA A 37 -5.00 3.09 -3.56
C ALA A 37 -5.99 4.14 -3.03
N PRO A 38 -7.17 4.38 -3.65
CA PRO A 38 -8.13 5.33 -3.11
C PRO A 38 -8.70 4.88 -1.76
N ALA A 39 -8.88 3.57 -1.54
CA ALA A 39 -9.33 3.06 -0.24
C ALA A 39 -8.29 3.30 0.86
N GLN A 40 -7.01 3.03 0.61
CA GLN A 40 -5.93 3.34 1.56
C GLN A 40 -5.78 4.86 1.79
N GLY A 41 -5.95 5.67 0.75
CA GLY A 41 -6.04 7.12 0.87
C GLY A 41 -7.17 7.58 1.80
N LEU A 42 -8.35 6.98 1.68
CA LEU A 42 -9.47 7.23 2.59
C LEU A 42 -9.15 6.81 4.03
N GLY A 43 -8.52 5.64 4.21
CA GLY A 43 -8.05 5.19 5.52
C GLY A 43 -7.10 6.20 6.18
N ALA A 44 -6.11 6.69 5.43
CA ALA A 44 -5.18 7.71 5.93
C ALA A 44 -5.89 9.04 6.26
N ALA A 45 -6.80 9.50 5.40
CA ALA A 45 -7.59 10.70 5.64
C ALA A 45 -8.43 10.60 6.92
N LEU A 46 -9.00 9.43 7.22
CA LEU A 46 -9.76 9.20 8.45
C LEU A 46 -8.89 9.29 9.72
N ILE A 47 -7.65 8.78 9.68
CA ILE A 47 -6.71 8.92 10.80
C ILE A 47 -6.32 10.38 10.98
N VAL A 48 -5.89 11.03 9.91
CA VAL A 48 -5.41 12.42 9.95
C VAL A 48 -6.53 13.37 10.32
N GLY A 49 -7.76 13.12 9.88
CA GLY A 49 -8.94 13.91 10.19
C GLY A 49 -9.56 13.60 11.56
N ALA A 50 -9.14 12.55 12.25
CA ALA A 50 -9.72 12.14 13.54
C ALA A 50 -9.82 13.26 14.58
N PRO A 51 -8.85 14.19 14.71
CA PRO A 51 -8.95 15.32 15.63
C PRO A 51 -10.16 16.24 15.39
N ALA A 52 -10.70 16.32 14.16
CA ALA A 52 -11.90 17.13 13.87
C ALA A 52 -13.17 16.60 14.52
N ALA A 53 -13.22 15.32 14.90
CA ALA A 53 -14.33 14.75 15.66
C ALA A 53 -14.29 15.15 17.14
N GLY A 54 -13.21 15.77 17.60
CA GLY A 54 -12.94 16.04 19.01
C GLY A 54 -12.39 14.82 19.75
N LEU A 55 -11.70 15.06 20.86
CA LEU A 55 -10.93 14.03 21.58
C LEU A 55 -11.77 12.82 22.01
N PHE A 56 -13.03 13.06 22.40
CA PHE A 56 -13.94 12.00 22.85
C PHE A 56 -14.41 11.08 21.72
N TRP A 57 -14.53 11.60 20.49
CA TRP A 57 -15.04 10.85 19.33
C TRP A 57 -13.95 10.48 18.32
N ALA A 58 -12.71 10.89 18.52
CA ALA A 58 -11.58 10.60 17.63
C ALA A 58 -11.33 9.09 17.42
N TRP A 59 -11.78 8.24 18.34
CA TRP A 59 -11.67 6.78 18.19
C TRP A 59 -12.52 6.23 17.03
N LEU A 60 -13.64 6.89 16.67
CA LEU A 60 -14.53 6.43 15.59
C LEU A 60 -13.85 6.49 14.21
N PRO A 61 -13.31 7.64 13.75
CA PRO A 61 -12.56 7.71 12.49
C PRO A 61 -11.36 6.75 12.46
N VAL A 62 -10.66 6.60 13.59
CA VAL A 62 -9.53 5.68 13.71
C VAL A 62 -9.99 4.23 13.54
N ALA A 63 -11.07 3.82 14.20
CA ALA A 63 -11.63 2.47 14.07
C ALA A 63 -12.09 2.19 12.63
N LEU A 64 -12.74 3.15 11.98
CA LEU A 64 -13.12 3.06 10.57
C LEU A 64 -11.90 2.92 9.65
N SER A 65 -10.84 3.69 9.91
CA SER A 65 -9.59 3.59 9.16
C SER A 65 -8.94 2.22 9.27
N VAL A 66 -8.86 1.66 10.49
CA VAL A 66 -8.38 0.30 10.71
C VAL A 66 -9.23 -0.70 9.92
N GLY A 67 -10.55 -0.56 9.96
CA GLY A 67 -11.47 -1.38 9.16
C GLY A 67 -11.19 -1.29 7.66
N VAL A 68 -10.91 -0.10 7.13
CA VAL A 68 -10.52 0.11 5.74
C VAL A 68 -9.21 -0.60 5.41
N PHE A 69 -8.15 -0.39 6.19
CA PHE A 69 -6.85 -1.02 5.93
C PHE A 69 -6.92 -2.55 5.99
N VAL A 70 -7.61 -3.10 7.00
CA VAL A 70 -7.81 -4.55 7.13
C VAL A 70 -8.63 -5.08 5.96
N SER A 71 -9.71 -4.39 5.57
CA SER A 71 -10.56 -4.84 4.44
C SER A 71 -9.81 -4.82 3.12
N VAL A 72 -8.98 -3.79 2.88
CA VAL A 72 -8.12 -3.73 1.70
C VAL A 72 -7.15 -4.90 1.69
N GLU A 73 -6.45 -5.16 2.79
CA GLU A 73 -5.50 -6.27 2.88
C GLU A 73 -6.18 -7.63 2.68
N LEU A 74 -7.33 -7.87 3.29
CA LEU A 74 -8.09 -9.11 3.15
C LEU A 74 -8.61 -9.30 1.72
N LEU A 75 -9.15 -8.24 1.11
CA LEU A 75 -9.68 -8.30 -0.26
C LEU A 75 -8.55 -8.49 -1.27
N PHE A 76 -7.41 -7.83 -1.05
CA PHE A 76 -6.22 -7.98 -1.87
C PHE A 76 -5.71 -9.42 -1.80
N ARG A 77 -5.52 -9.99 -0.60
CA ARG A 77 -5.13 -11.41 -0.44
C ARG A 77 -6.12 -12.37 -1.10
N LYS A 78 -7.42 -12.09 -0.98
CA LYS A 78 -8.47 -12.92 -1.57
C LYS A 78 -8.46 -12.90 -3.10
N ARG A 79 -8.12 -11.76 -3.72
CA ARG A 79 -8.11 -11.59 -5.19
C ARG A 79 -6.79 -11.99 -5.84
N SER A 80 -5.67 -11.60 -5.24
CA SER A 80 -4.34 -11.87 -5.79
C SER A 80 -3.87 -13.30 -5.51
N GLY A 81 -4.33 -13.91 -4.40
CA GLY A 81 -3.95 -15.25 -3.95
C GLY A 81 -2.61 -15.30 -3.21
N PHE A 82 -1.96 -14.16 -2.97
CA PHE A 82 -0.72 -14.04 -2.22
C PHE A 82 -0.68 -12.76 -1.37
N GLY A 83 0.08 -12.79 -0.28
CA GLY A 83 0.31 -11.60 0.57
C GLY A 83 1.68 -11.00 0.29
N ILE A 84 1.77 -9.68 0.16
CA ILE A 84 3.05 -8.96 0.08
C ILE A 84 3.52 -8.71 1.51
N SER A 85 4.40 -9.57 2.03
CA SER A 85 4.90 -9.47 3.41
C SER A 85 6.19 -8.65 3.55
N ARG A 86 6.89 -8.39 2.44
CA ARG A 86 8.14 -7.62 2.42
C ARG A 86 8.22 -6.72 1.18
N PRO A 87 8.83 -5.52 1.30
CA PRO A 87 9.18 -4.72 0.13
C PRO A 87 10.11 -5.51 -0.79
N ALA A 88 9.86 -5.49 -2.10
CA ALA A 88 10.69 -6.20 -3.08
C ALA A 88 12.08 -5.55 -3.27
N GLY A 89 12.25 -4.28 -2.91
CA GLY A 89 13.51 -3.57 -3.07
C GLY A 89 13.61 -2.26 -2.29
N PRO A 90 14.76 -1.57 -2.39
CA PRO A 90 15.07 -0.36 -1.62
C PRO A 90 14.14 0.82 -1.95
N ARG A 91 13.55 0.90 -3.16
CA ARG A 91 12.59 1.99 -3.45
C ARG A 91 11.27 1.75 -2.73
N GLY A 92 10.82 0.49 -2.64
CA GLY A 92 9.65 0.13 -1.84
C GLY A 92 9.83 0.53 -0.36
N LEU A 93 11.01 0.32 0.21
CA LEU A 93 11.32 0.74 1.58
C LEU A 93 11.26 2.27 1.74
N TRP A 94 11.86 3.02 0.81
CA TRP A 94 11.80 4.49 0.84
C TRP A 94 10.38 5.04 0.74
N LEU A 95 9.52 4.42 -0.09
CA LEU A 95 8.12 4.81 -0.20
C LEU A 95 7.33 4.50 1.08
N LEU A 96 7.64 3.39 1.76
CA LEU A 96 7.04 3.07 3.05
C LEU A 96 7.45 4.09 4.13
N VAL A 97 8.72 4.49 4.15
CA VAL A 97 9.22 5.54 5.05
C VAL A 97 8.55 6.88 4.73
N ALA A 98 8.45 7.25 3.45
CA ALA A 98 7.77 8.47 3.02
C ALA A 98 6.30 8.49 3.44
N LEU A 99 5.59 7.37 3.28
CA LEU A 99 4.21 7.21 3.72
C LEU A 99 4.07 7.43 5.24
N PHE A 100 4.93 6.78 6.03
CA PHE A 100 4.93 6.93 7.48
C PHE A 100 5.17 8.38 7.89
N VAL A 101 6.19 9.02 7.31
CA VAL A 101 6.53 10.42 7.57
C VAL A 101 5.34 11.33 7.24
N ILE A 102 4.73 11.19 6.06
CA ILE A 102 3.61 12.03 5.64
C ILE A 102 2.41 11.86 6.58
N ILE A 103 2.01 10.64 6.91
CA ILE A 103 0.87 10.38 7.80
C ILE A 103 1.16 10.94 9.19
N PHE A 104 2.36 10.67 9.73
CA PHE A 104 2.75 11.12 11.07
C PHE A 104 2.75 12.65 11.18
N PHE A 105 3.44 13.35 10.28
CA PHE A 105 3.49 14.82 10.32
C PHE A 105 2.13 15.43 10.02
N SER A 106 1.35 14.87 9.09
CA SER A 106 -0.01 15.33 8.82
C SER A 106 -0.91 15.21 10.05
N PHE A 107 -0.79 14.10 10.79
CA PHE A 107 -1.54 13.90 12.03
C PHE A 107 -1.12 14.89 13.12
N VAL A 108 0.19 15.14 13.30
CA VAL A 108 0.68 16.14 14.27
C VAL A 108 0.18 17.54 13.92
N ILE A 109 0.25 17.94 12.64
CA ILE A 109 -0.27 19.22 12.16
C ILE A 109 -1.77 19.32 12.42
N SER A 110 -2.52 18.26 12.07
CA SER A 110 -3.96 18.17 12.28
C SER A 110 -4.35 18.30 13.75
N LEU A 111 -3.61 17.65 14.65
CA LEU A 111 -3.82 17.76 16.09
C LEU A 111 -3.60 19.21 16.57
N GLY A 112 -2.54 19.86 16.10
CA GLY A 112 -2.29 21.28 16.38
C GLY A 112 -3.44 22.16 15.91
N LEU A 113 -3.88 22.00 14.66
CA LEU A 113 -5.00 22.75 14.09
C LEU A 113 -6.31 22.55 14.88
N ALA A 114 -6.59 21.32 15.31
CA ALA A 114 -7.76 21.00 16.12
C ALA A 114 -7.73 21.70 17.48
N LEU A 115 -6.55 21.79 18.12
CA LEU A 115 -6.38 22.50 19.39
C LEU A 115 -6.63 24.02 19.26
N PHE A 116 -6.39 24.59 18.08
CA PHE A 116 -6.73 25.99 17.77
C PHE A 116 -8.17 26.17 17.25
N GLY A 117 -8.99 25.11 17.22
CA GLY A 117 -10.36 25.18 16.71
C GLY A 117 -10.49 25.35 15.18
N LEU A 118 -9.39 25.14 14.44
CA LEU A 118 -9.31 25.33 12.99
C LEU A 118 -9.78 24.08 12.24
N THR A 119 -11.01 23.63 12.50
CA THR A 119 -11.56 22.37 11.97
C THR A 119 -11.59 22.30 10.43
N GLY A 120 -11.82 23.42 9.75
CA GLY A 120 -11.74 23.49 8.28
C GLY A 120 -10.34 23.14 7.75
N TRP A 121 -9.29 23.56 8.46
CA TRP A 121 -7.91 23.23 8.09
C TRP A 121 -7.56 21.77 8.40
N VAL A 122 -8.13 21.18 9.47
CA VAL A 122 -8.00 19.75 9.74
C VAL A 122 -8.51 18.92 8.57
N VAL A 123 -9.70 19.26 8.06
CA VAL A 123 -10.29 18.56 6.91
C VAL A 123 -9.43 18.73 5.66
N ALA A 124 -8.88 19.93 5.42
CA ALA A 124 -7.97 20.16 4.31
C ALA A 124 -6.68 19.32 4.42
N THR A 125 -6.05 19.28 5.61
CA THR A 125 -4.86 18.45 5.86
C THR A 125 -5.16 16.97 5.67
N ALA A 126 -6.32 16.50 6.14
CA ALA A 126 -6.77 15.11 5.96
C ALA A 126 -6.96 14.76 4.47
N ALA A 127 -7.61 15.65 3.70
CA ALA A 127 -7.82 15.45 2.27
C ALA A 127 -6.49 15.39 1.50
N VAL A 128 -5.56 16.31 1.78
CA VAL A 128 -4.23 16.33 1.17
C VAL A 128 -3.45 15.07 1.53
N SER A 129 -3.47 14.65 2.79
CA SER A 129 -2.78 13.43 3.24
C SER A 129 -3.36 12.17 2.62
N GLY A 130 -4.69 12.08 2.47
CA GLY A 130 -5.34 10.97 1.78
C GLY A 130 -4.98 10.90 0.29
N ALA A 131 -4.98 12.05 -0.40
CA ALA A 131 -4.55 12.12 -1.80
C ALA A 131 -3.08 11.73 -1.97
N ALA A 132 -2.19 12.27 -1.12
CA ALA A 132 -0.77 11.92 -1.12
C ALA A 132 -0.56 10.42 -0.88
N THR A 133 -1.28 9.84 0.08
CA THR A 133 -1.25 8.41 0.36
C THR A 133 -1.65 7.59 -0.86
N ALA A 134 -2.79 7.91 -1.50
CA ALA A 134 -3.23 7.20 -2.70
C ALA A 134 -2.18 7.27 -3.82
N LEU A 135 -1.55 8.42 -4.04
CA LEU A 135 -0.48 8.58 -5.04
C LEU A 135 0.77 7.76 -4.69
N ILE A 136 1.15 7.70 -3.42
CA ILE A 136 2.30 6.90 -2.96
C ILE A 136 2.03 5.41 -3.15
N VAL A 137 0.81 4.94 -2.88
CA VAL A 137 0.42 3.55 -3.11
C VAL A 137 0.53 3.21 -4.60
N VAL A 138 0.02 4.08 -5.48
CA VAL A 138 0.17 3.91 -6.93
C VAL A 138 1.65 3.86 -7.34
N ALA A 139 2.48 4.75 -6.78
CA ALA A 139 3.90 4.76 -7.05
C ALA A 139 4.62 3.51 -6.52
N TYR A 140 4.21 3.00 -5.35
CA TYR A 140 4.73 1.80 -4.73
C TYR A 140 4.43 0.57 -5.58
N ASP A 141 3.20 0.39 -6.03
CA ASP A 141 2.82 -0.75 -6.86
C ASP A 141 3.56 -0.75 -8.21
N ARG A 142 3.75 0.42 -8.80
CA ARG A 142 4.57 0.58 -10.02
C ARG A 142 6.04 0.28 -9.77
N ALA A 143 6.61 0.79 -8.68
CA ALA A 143 8.00 0.52 -8.31
C ALA A 143 8.20 -0.97 -8.03
N TYR A 144 7.27 -1.61 -7.34
CA TYR A 144 7.23 -3.04 -7.07
C TYR A 144 7.22 -3.85 -8.37
N ALA A 145 6.35 -3.50 -9.33
CA ALA A 145 6.31 -4.16 -10.63
C ALA A 145 7.64 -4.04 -11.40
N VAL A 146 8.35 -2.91 -11.28
CA VAL A 146 9.67 -2.72 -11.92
C VAL A 146 10.77 -3.48 -11.17
N GLU A 147 10.77 -3.47 -9.84
CA GLU A 147 11.78 -4.15 -9.02
C GLU A 147 11.68 -5.67 -9.14
N VAL A 148 10.46 -6.22 -9.12
CA VAL A 148 10.22 -7.66 -9.34
C VAL A 148 10.67 -8.11 -10.73
N ARG A 149 10.58 -7.23 -11.74
CA ARG A 149 11.10 -7.50 -13.10
C ARG A 149 12.62 -7.40 -13.19
N ARG A 150 13.28 -6.64 -12.30
CA ARG A 150 14.74 -6.37 -12.35
C ARG A 150 15.60 -7.23 -11.43
N ALA A 151 15.03 -7.93 -10.45
CA ALA A 151 15.76 -8.82 -9.55
C ALA A 151 16.18 -10.16 -10.22
N GLY A 152 16.54 -10.12 -11.51
CA GLY A 152 17.08 -11.24 -12.30
C GLY A 152 18.58 -11.08 -12.48
#